data_AF-A0A970RUE9-F1
#
_entry.id   AF-A0A970RUE9-F1
#
_cell.length_a   1.000
_cell.length_b   1.000
_cell.length_c   1.000
_cell.angle_alpha   90.00
_cell.angle_beta   90.00
_cell.angle_gamma   90.00
#
_symmetry.space_group_name_H-M   'P 1'
#
loop_
_entity.id
_entity.type
_entity.pdbx_description
1 polymer ?
#
loop_
_entity_poly.entity_id
_entity_poly.type
_entity_poly.pdbx_seq_one_letter_code
_entity_poly.pdbx_strand_id
1 'polypeptide(L)'
;MDEKIIDLTKTVHELVKSNENIKDILAEIGFTDILKPGMLATAGRFMTIPKGAAFKKIDMSRVKEAFIARGYKIKSSPTLRAAIKTTKISGLRQRTPTFLSVILPSAAKMANT
;
A
#
# COMPACT_ATOMS: atom_id res chain seq x y z
N MET A 1 -4.36 25.77 -2.02
CA MET A 1 -4.83 24.40 -1.69
C MET A 1 -4.14 24.00 -0.41
N ASP A 2 -4.91 23.79 0.66
CA ASP A 2 -4.36 23.45 1.97
C ASP A 2 -3.70 22.07 1.92
N GLU A 3 -2.38 22.04 2.10
CA GLU A 3 -1.65 20.78 2.13
C GLU A 3 -2.06 20.00 3.39
N LYS A 4 -2.74 18.86 3.19
CA LYS A 4 -3.16 17.97 4.28
C LYS A 4 -1.95 17.17 4.77
N ILE A 5 -1.14 17.76 5.65
CA ILE A 5 0.03 17.11 6.25
C ILE A 5 -0.38 16.45 7.58
N ILE A 6 -0.05 15.18 7.75
CA ILE A 6 -0.30 14.42 8.98
C ILE A 6 1.01 13.98 9.64
N ASP A 7 1.10 14.16 10.95
CA ASP A 7 2.23 13.72 11.77
C ASP A 7 1.82 12.53 12.64
N LEU A 8 2.32 11.33 12.30
CA LEU A 8 1.95 10.09 12.99
C LEU A 8 2.55 9.98 14.40
N THR A 9 3.44 10.89 14.80
CA THR A 9 3.99 10.95 16.15
C THR A 9 3.02 11.61 17.14
N LYS A 10 2.08 12.41 16.63
CA LYS A 10 1.04 13.03 17.43
C LYS A 10 0.03 12.01 17.94
N THR A 11 -0.65 12.41 19.00
CA THR A 11 -1.68 11.60 19.63
C THR A 11 -2.94 11.56 18.76
N VAL A 12 -3.72 10.49 18.86
CA VAL A 12 -4.96 10.35 18.09
C VAL A 12 -5.92 11.52 18.38
N HIS A 13 -5.97 11.95 19.64
CA HIS A 13 -6.77 13.11 20.06
C HIS A 13 -6.37 14.41 19.34
N GLU A 14 -5.07 14.72 19.24
CA GLU A 14 -4.59 15.92 18.55
C GLU A 14 -4.84 15.89 17.04
N LEU A 15 -4.65 14.72 16.42
CA LEU A 15 -4.88 14.52 15.00
C LEU A 15 -6.36 14.75 14.66
N VAL A 16 -7.24 14.09 15.39
CA VAL A 16 -8.69 14.21 15.22
C VAL A 16 -9.18 15.65 15.50
N LYS A 17 -8.61 16.33 16.50
CA LYS A 17 -8.92 17.73 16.81
C LYS A 17 -8.51 18.69 15.69
N SER A 18 -7.41 18.37 15.00
CA SER A 18 -6.90 19.18 13.89
C SER A 18 -7.72 18.95 12.61
N ASN A 19 -8.20 17.73 12.40
CA ASN A 19 -9.02 17.38 11.24
C ASN A 19 -9.93 16.18 11.55
N GLU A 20 -11.23 16.43 11.59
CA GLU A 20 -12.21 15.39 11.94
C GLU A 20 -12.30 14.27 10.90
N ASN A 21 -11.95 14.52 9.63
CA ASN A 21 -11.94 13.50 8.58
C ASN A 21 -10.96 12.35 8.88
N ILE A 22 -10.01 12.55 9.81
CA ILE A 22 -9.10 11.50 10.27
C ILE A 22 -9.87 10.40 11.00
N LYS A 23 -11.02 10.71 11.63
CA LYS A 23 -11.88 9.72 12.31
C LYS A 23 -12.30 8.62 11.34
N ASP A 24 -12.74 8.99 10.15
CA ASP A 24 -13.25 8.04 9.15
C ASP A 24 -12.14 7.11 8.65
N ILE A 25 -10.96 7.68 8.37
CA ILE A 25 -9.78 6.91 7.93
C ILE A 25 -9.35 5.92 9.02
N LEU A 26 -9.31 6.38 10.28
CA LEU A 26 -8.98 5.52 11.41
C LEU A 26 -10.00 4.39 11.58
N ALA A 27 -11.30 4.68 11.41
CA ALA A 27 -12.35 3.66 11.48
C ALA A 27 -12.15 2.57 10.41
N GLU A 28 -11.86 2.97 9.16
CA GLU A 28 -11.62 2.05 8.04
C GLU A 28 -10.40 1.15 8.24
N ILE A 29 -9.35 1.67 8.87
CA ILE A 29 -8.14 0.90 9.18
C ILE A 29 -8.38 -0.06 10.36
N GLY A 30 -9.43 0.14 11.17
CA GLY A 30 -9.80 -0.71 12.31
C GLY A 30 -9.55 -0.08 13.68
N PHE A 31 -9.25 1.21 13.74
CA PHE A 31 -9.12 1.98 14.99
C PHE A 31 -10.48 2.47 15.51
N THR A 32 -11.51 1.64 15.49
CA THR A 32 -12.87 2.03 15.91
C THR A 32 -12.99 2.29 17.41
N ASP A 33 -12.30 1.51 18.25
CA ASP A 33 -12.40 1.64 19.71
C ASP A 33 -11.86 2.96 20.25
N ILE A 34 -10.77 3.46 19.67
CA ILE A 34 -10.14 4.71 20.10
C ILE A 34 -10.95 5.94 19.68
N LEU A 35 -11.86 5.78 18.71
CA LEU A 35 -12.75 6.85 18.24
C LEU A 35 -13.99 7.05 19.14
N LYS A 36 -14.28 6.09 20.02
CA LYS A 36 -15.35 6.24 21.02
C LYS A 36 -15.04 7.48 21.88
N PRO A 37 -16.01 8.39 22.13
CA PRO A 37 -15.74 9.69 22.76
C PRO A 37 -15.03 9.58 24.11
N GLY A 38 -15.43 8.61 24.95
CA GLY A 38 -14.75 8.35 26.23
C GLY A 38 -13.30 7.88 26.07
N MET A 39 -13.01 7.04 25.07
CA MET A 39 -11.67 6.54 24.78
C MET A 39 -10.79 7.62 24.15
N LEU A 40 -11.34 8.40 23.22
CA LEU A 40 -10.63 9.50 22.56
C LEU A 40 -10.19 10.57 23.56
N ALA A 41 -11.04 10.90 24.54
CA ALA A 41 -10.74 11.87 25.58
C ALA A 41 -9.74 11.39 26.62
N THR A 42 -9.57 10.07 26.79
CA THR A 42 -8.69 9.46 27.79
C THR A 42 -7.47 8.83 27.13
N ALA A 43 -7.60 7.60 26.62
CA ALA A 43 -6.55 6.85 25.95
C ALA A 43 -6.04 7.57 24.68
N GLY A 44 -6.90 8.27 23.95
CA GLY A 44 -6.55 9.00 22.74
C GLY A 44 -5.52 10.12 22.95
N ARG A 45 -5.34 10.61 24.18
CA ARG A 45 -4.33 11.61 24.55
C ARG A 45 -2.92 11.04 24.73
N PHE A 46 -2.78 9.72 24.84
CA PHE A 46 -1.49 9.06 25.04
C PHE A 46 -1.18 8.05 23.94
N MET A 47 -2.23 7.57 23.26
CA MET A 47 -2.14 6.63 22.15
C MET A 47 -1.78 7.39 20.87
N THR A 48 -0.74 6.91 20.19
CA THR A 48 -0.36 7.35 18.85
C THR A 48 -0.74 6.26 17.84
N ILE A 49 -0.86 6.64 16.57
CA ILE A 49 -1.15 5.69 15.48
C ILE A 49 -0.17 4.51 15.45
N PRO A 50 1.16 4.67 15.52
CA PRO A 50 2.08 3.54 15.49
C PRO A 50 1.94 2.61 16.69
N LYS A 51 1.68 3.15 17.89
CA LYS A 51 1.44 2.33 19.10
C LYS A 51 0.15 1.53 18.97
N GLY A 52 -0.93 2.16 18.53
CA GLY A 52 -2.20 1.48 18.35
C GLY A 52 -2.17 0.47 17.19
N ALA A 53 -1.40 0.74 16.13
CA ALA A 53 -1.18 -0.20 15.03
C ALA A 53 -0.46 -1.47 15.52
N ALA A 54 0.61 -1.31 16.32
CA ALA A 54 1.30 -2.44 16.94
C ALA A 54 0.36 -3.25 17.86
N PHE A 55 -0.45 -2.56 18.67
CA PHE A 55 -1.40 -3.20 19.59
C PHE A 55 -2.50 -3.98 18.85
N LYS A 56 -3.06 -3.41 17.79
CA LYS A 56 -4.08 -4.05 16.94
C LYS A 56 -3.49 -5.00 15.89
N LYS A 57 -2.16 -5.16 15.83
CA LYS A 57 -1.44 -5.95 14.81
C LYS A 57 -1.77 -5.51 13.37
N ILE A 58 -1.85 -4.20 13.16
CA ILE A 58 -2.10 -3.59 11.86
C ILE A 58 -0.76 -3.15 11.26
N ASP A 59 -0.51 -3.50 10.01
CA ASP A 59 0.70 -3.09 9.31
C ASP A 59 0.76 -1.58 9.09
N MET A 60 1.89 -0.98 9.48
CA MET A 60 2.11 0.46 9.29
C MET A 60 2.09 0.88 7.82
N SER A 61 2.42 -0.01 6.89
CA SER A 61 2.31 0.25 5.45
C SER A 61 0.86 0.52 5.05
N ARG A 62 -0.07 -0.34 5.50
CA ARG A 62 -1.51 -0.19 5.22
C ARG A 62 -2.07 1.11 5.80
N VAL A 63 -1.64 1.46 7.02
CA VAL A 63 -2.00 2.74 7.65
C VAL A 63 -1.58 3.91 6.75
N LYS A 64 -0.31 3.92 6.31
CA LYS A 64 0.23 4.99 5.47
C LYS A 64 -0.50 5.08 4.13
N GLU A 65 -0.75 3.95 3.48
CA GLU A 65 -1.48 3.87 2.21
C GLU A 65 -2.89 4.45 2.32
N ALA A 66 -3.63 4.14 3.38
CA ALA A 66 -4.98 4.67 3.60
C ALA A 66 -4.98 6.21 3.73
N PHE A 67 -4.00 6.78 4.44
CA PHE A 67 -3.85 8.24 4.52
C PHE A 67 -3.48 8.86 3.16
N ILE A 68 -2.55 8.24 2.43
CA ILE A 68 -2.12 8.74 1.10
C ILE A 68 -3.28 8.67 0.10
N ALA A 69 -4.06 7.59 0.10
CA ALA A 69 -5.23 7.42 -0.77
C ALA A 69 -6.30 8.52 -0.55
N ARG A 70 -6.34 9.10 0.66
CA ARG A 70 -7.22 10.21 1.05
C ARG A 70 -6.59 11.59 0.82
N GLY A 71 -5.41 11.64 0.19
CA GLY A 71 -4.69 12.86 -0.15
C GLY A 71 -3.85 13.46 0.99
N TYR A 72 -3.55 12.69 2.05
CA TYR A 72 -2.69 13.17 3.13
C TYR A 72 -1.21 12.92 2.82
N LYS A 73 -0.38 13.94 3.03
CA LYS A 73 1.08 13.81 3.07
C LYS A 73 1.52 13.44 4.48
N ILE A 74 2.19 12.32 4.63
CA ILE A 74 2.72 11.89 5.91
C ILE A 74 4.04 12.60 6.17
N LYS A 75 4.16 13.29 7.31
CA LYS A 75 5.40 13.88 7.80
C LYS A 75 6.33 12.74 8.22
N SER A 76 6.95 12.11 7.23
CA SER A 76 7.88 11.02 7.45
C SER A 76 9.19 11.58 8.00
N SER A 77 9.60 11.10 9.18
CA SER A 77 11.04 10.94 9.46
C SER A 77 11.66 10.16 8.29
N PRO A 78 12.87 10.52 7.81
CA PRO A 78 13.47 9.90 6.64
C PRO A 78 13.86 8.45 6.95
N THR A 79 12.92 7.54 6.77
CA THR A 79 13.21 6.11 6.80
C THR A 79 12.64 5.48 5.53
N LEU A 80 13.51 5.53 4.54
CA LEU A 80 13.71 4.54 3.48
C LEU A 80 12.62 4.45 2.39
N ARG A 81 12.86 5.28 1.37
CA ARG A 81 12.93 4.92 -0.06
C ARG A 81 12.27 3.59 -0.46
N ALA A 82 11.29 3.72 -1.37
CA ALA A 82 11.18 2.90 -2.58
C ALA A 82 10.98 1.38 -2.41
N ALA A 83 9.74 0.98 -2.12
CA ALA A 83 9.19 -0.25 -2.70
C ALA A 83 8.53 0.07 -4.04
N ILE A 84 9.30 0.59 -5.01
CA ILE A 84 8.94 0.63 -6.43
C ILE A 84 9.20 -0.78 -7.01
N LYS A 85 8.58 -1.81 -6.43
CA LYS A 85 8.66 -3.19 -6.93
C LYS A 85 7.35 -3.92 -6.66
N THR A 86 6.34 -3.66 -7.49
CA THR A 86 5.54 -4.70 -8.16
C THR A 86 4.48 -4.02 -9.03
N THR A 87 4.99 -3.36 -10.05
CA THR A 87 4.24 -2.95 -11.23
C THR A 87 3.55 -4.18 -11.82
N LYS A 88 2.23 -4.22 -11.75
CA LYS A 88 1.38 -5.11 -12.53
C LYS A 88 1.29 -4.54 -13.95
N ILE A 89 2.22 -4.91 -14.83
CA ILE A 89 2.18 -4.78 -16.31
C ILE A 89 3.43 -5.53 -16.81
N SER A 90 3.41 -6.48 -17.74
CA SER A 90 2.57 -6.70 -18.92
C SER A 90 2.85 -8.11 -19.45
N GLY A 91 1.92 -8.68 -20.23
CA GLY A 91 2.04 -10.03 -20.77
C GLY A 91 3.28 -10.22 -21.65
N LEU A 92 4.04 -11.28 -21.38
CA LEU A 92 5.08 -11.78 -22.28
C LEU A 92 4.42 -12.65 -23.35
N ARG A 93 3.84 -12.00 -24.37
CA ARG A 93 3.46 -12.63 -25.63
C ARG A 93 3.86 -11.70 -26.78
N GLN A 94 5.10 -11.83 -27.26
CA GLN A 94 5.44 -12.35 -28.60
C GLN A 94 6.81 -11.88 -29.13
N ARG A 95 7.51 -12.86 -29.73
CA ARG A 95 8.50 -12.82 -30.83
C ARG A 95 9.94 -12.45 -30.50
N THR A 96 10.81 -13.44 -30.66
CA THR A 96 11.71 -13.49 -31.82
C THR A 96 11.64 -14.87 -32.50
N PRO A 97 11.60 -14.94 -33.84
CA PRO A 97 11.74 -16.17 -34.60
C PRO A 97 13.22 -16.37 -34.96
N THR A 98 13.86 -17.34 -34.32
CA THR A 98 15.17 -17.89 -34.74
C THR A 98 15.00 -19.40 -34.67
N PHE A 99 14.68 -20.07 -35.78
CA PHE A 99 15.65 -20.59 -36.75
C PHE A 99 16.80 -21.34 -36.06
N LEU A 100 16.96 -22.60 -36.45
CA LEU A 100 17.75 -23.71 -35.86
C LEU A 100 17.05 -24.35 -34.64
N SER A 101 16.68 -25.63 -34.66
CA SER A 101 17.31 -26.75 -35.34
C SER A 101 16.36 -27.96 -35.39
N VAL A 102 16.33 -28.58 -36.57
CA VAL A 102 16.50 -30.02 -36.79
C VAL A 102 15.67 -30.96 -35.91
N ILE A 103 14.74 -31.71 -36.52
CA ILE A 103 14.65 -33.18 -36.47
C ILE A 103 13.55 -33.61 -37.49
N LEU A 104 13.99 -34.28 -38.58
CA LEU A 104 13.33 -35.30 -39.43
C LEU A 104 11.87 -35.09 -39.95
N PRO A 105 11.52 -35.55 -41.18
CA PRO A 105 11.81 -36.90 -41.68
C PRO A 105 12.47 -36.98 -43.07
N SER A 106 13.47 -37.85 -43.14
CA SER A 106 13.82 -38.60 -44.35
C SER A 106 12.65 -39.51 -44.74
N ALA A 107 12.55 -39.77 -46.05
CA ALA A 107 11.60 -40.65 -46.75
C ALA A 107 10.23 -40.05 -47.10
N ALA A 108 10.09 -39.57 -48.35
CA ALA A 108 9.08 -40.07 -49.28
C ALA A 108 9.23 -39.46 -50.69
N LYS A 109 9.24 -40.36 -51.68
CA LYS A 109 8.74 -40.20 -53.05
C LYS A 109 9.64 -39.56 -54.11
N MET A 110 10.64 -40.35 -54.50
CA MET A 110 11.08 -40.46 -55.90
C MET A 110 10.20 -41.52 -56.57
N ALA A 111 9.28 -41.10 -57.46
CA ALA A 111 8.62 -41.93 -58.45
C ALA A 111 7.75 -41.04 -59.35
N ASN A 112 8.35 -40.44 -60.39
CA ASN A 112 7.71 -40.23 -61.68
C ASN A 112 8.74 -39.72 -62.72
N THR A 113 9.60 -40.60 -63.22
CA THR A 113 9.84 -40.86 -64.66
C THR A 113 10.85 -41.99 -64.78
#